data_AF-A0A9D4PBK1-F1
#
_entry.id   AF-A0A9D4PBK1-F1
#
_cell.length_a   1.000
_cell.length_b   1.000
_cell.length_c   1.000
_cell.angle_alpha   90.00
_cell.angle_beta   90.00
_cell.angle_gamma   90.00
#
_symmetry.space_group_name_H-M   'P 1'
#
loop_
_entity.id
_entity.type
_entity.pdbx_description
1 polymer ?
#
loop_
_entity_poly.entity_id
_entity_poly.type
_entity_poly.pdbx_seq_one_letter_code
_entity_poly.pdbx_strand_id
1 'polypeptide(L)'
;MVEEGRHITASSEFIHRINARNCKLVACFVVVGFVLYHGVIHLTYGIDTCKWLLSDGRFQGYHVWQPYGCMLHTYTNAESRMCLRYIAYWGGKNHIVFVGDSRIRQLYGAFVQQVQPSPAPQQGHRDLLYEEKDLHLTVEFLWHPLVDGSLRSAGARWLRQRPALIVLGSGTWAIKQSNGSDAMLAEYAANVSRLVPLLDGLPMARVSSGCCKTPSRQTGSAPAPCHLQRAH
;
A
#
# COMPACT_ATOMS: atom_id res chain seq x y z
N MET A 1 6.22 -58.78 -40.71
CA MET A 1 4.87 -58.21 -40.56
C MET A 1 4.35 -58.49 -39.16
N VAL A 2 4.79 -57.76 -38.13
CA VAL A 2 4.21 -57.76 -36.77
C VAL A 2 4.47 -56.39 -36.13
N GLU A 3 3.76 -55.35 -36.56
CA GLU A 3 3.82 -54.04 -35.86
C GLU A 3 2.47 -53.31 -35.79
N GLU A 4 1.49 -53.71 -36.60
CA GLU A 4 0.20 -52.99 -36.72
C GLU A 4 -0.80 -53.33 -35.61
N GLY A 5 -0.68 -54.49 -34.95
CA GLY A 5 -1.59 -54.92 -33.88
C GLY A 5 -1.31 -54.31 -32.49
N ARG A 6 -0.11 -53.78 -32.25
CA ARG A 6 0.31 -53.23 -30.94
C ARG A 6 -0.16 -51.78 -30.74
N HIS A 7 -0.28 -51.02 -31.84
CA HIS A 7 -0.63 -49.60 -31.79
C HIS A 7 -2.14 -49.38 -31.63
N ILE A 8 -2.97 -50.24 -32.23
CA ILE A 8 -4.43 -50.19 -32.10
C ILE A 8 -4.90 -50.61 -30.71
N THR A 9 -4.25 -51.61 -30.11
CA THR A 9 -4.55 -52.08 -28.75
C THR A 9 -4.12 -51.08 -27.68
N ALA A 10 -2.96 -50.43 -27.84
CA ALA A 10 -2.53 -49.36 -26.94
C ALA A 10 -3.49 -48.15 -26.96
N SER A 11 -4.02 -47.80 -28.14
CA SER A 11 -4.95 -46.68 -28.31
C SER A 11 -6.33 -46.96 -27.71
N SER A 12 -6.86 -48.18 -27.85
CA SER A 12 -8.14 -48.57 -27.26
C SER A 12 -8.07 -48.71 -25.74
N GLU A 13 -6.96 -49.22 -25.21
CA GLU A 13 -6.71 -49.25 -23.76
C GLU A 13 -6.59 -47.83 -23.17
N PHE A 14 -5.99 -46.91 -23.90
CA PHE A 14 -5.89 -45.50 -23.50
C PHE A 14 -7.27 -44.84 -23.43
N ILE A 15 -8.11 -45.01 -24.44
CA ILE A 15 -9.48 -44.46 -24.48
C ILE A 15 -10.34 -45.02 -23.34
N HIS A 16 -10.22 -46.32 -23.02
CA HIS A 16 -10.96 -46.92 -21.90
C HIS A 16 -10.55 -46.35 -20.52
N ARG A 17 -9.30 -45.88 -20.38
CA ARG A 17 -8.81 -45.20 -19.17
C ARG A 17 -9.35 -43.78 -19.05
N ILE A 18 -9.79 -43.15 -20.13
CA ILE A 18 -10.47 -41.84 -20.13
C ILE A 18 -11.96 -42.05 -19.86
N ASN A 19 -12.28 -42.34 -18.60
CA ASN A 19 -13.66 -42.45 -18.13
C ASN A 19 -13.92 -41.44 -17.01
N ALA A 20 -15.20 -41.13 -16.77
CA ALA A 20 -15.61 -40.12 -15.80
C ALA A 20 -15.07 -40.38 -14.38
N ARG A 21 -14.89 -41.65 -13.99
CA ARG A 21 -14.36 -42.02 -12.66
C ARG A 21 -12.88 -41.66 -12.53
N ASN A 22 -12.08 -42.00 -13.53
CA ASN A 22 -10.66 -41.67 -13.57
C ASN A 22 -10.42 -40.17 -13.72
N CYS A 23 -11.20 -39.47 -14.55
CA CYS A 23 -11.11 -38.02 -14.67
C CYS A 23 -11.45 -37.31 -13.35
N LYS A 24 -12.47 -37.77 -12.61
CA LYS A 24 -12.80 -37.24 -11.27
C LYS A 24 -11.66 -37.47 -10.27
N LEU A 25 -11.02 -38.64 -10.33
CA LEU A 25 -9.90 -38.99 -9.46
C LEU A 25 -8.67 -38.12 -9.75
N VAL A 26 -8.33 -37.94 -11.03
CA VAL A 26 -7.25 -37.03 -11.47
C VAL A 26 -7.57 -35.60 -11.06
N ALA A 27 -8.79 -35.12 -11.29
CA ALA A 27 -9.22 -33.77 -10.89
C ALA A 27 -9.10 -33.57 -9.38
N CYS A 28 -9.46 -34.58 -8.57
CA CYS A 28 -9.30 -34.54 -7.12
C CYS A 28 -7.82 -34.37 -6.73
N PHE A 29 -6.91 -35.16 -7.31
CA PHE A 29 -5.47 -35.04 -7.04
C PHE A 29 -4.91 -33.67 -7.46
N VAL A 30 -5.35 -33.14 -8.61
CA VAL A 30 -4.94 -31.81 -9.07
C VAL A 30 -5.41 -30.74 -8.08
N VAL A 31 -6.68 -30.76 -7.68
CA VAL A 31 -7.23 -29.79 -6.71
C VAL A 31 -6.53 -29.90 -5.35
N VAL A 32 -6.34 -31.11 -4.83
CA VAL A 32 -5.62 -31.34 -3.58
C VAL A 32 -4.17 -30.84 -3.69
N GLY A 33 -3.51 -31.10 -4.82
CA GLY A 33 -2.17 -30.58 -5.11
C GLY A 33 -2.11 -29.06 -5.09
N PHE A 34 -3.08 -28.39 -5.72
CA PHE A 34 -3.20 -26.93 -5.68
C PHE A 34 -3.46 -26.41 -4.26
N VAL A 35 -4.36 -27.05 -3.50
CA VAL A 35 -4.66 -26.66 -2.11
C VAL A 35 -3.42 -26.80 -1.23
N LEU A 36 -2.70 -27.91 -1.33
CA LEU A 36 -1.47 -28.13 -0.57
C LEU A 36 -0.37 -27.13 -0.99
N TYR A 37 -0.18 -26.92 -2.29
CA TYR A 37 0.80 -25.96 -2.82
C TYR A 37 0.53 -24.53 -2.31
N HIS A 38 -0.70 -24.03 -2.48
CA HIS A 38 -1.09 -22.71 -1.98
C HIS A 38 -1.07 -22.66 -0.45
N GLY A 39 -1.45 -23.74 0.24
CA GLY A 39 -1.36 -23.85 1.69
C GLY A 39 0.07 -23.71 2.21
N VAL A 40 1.03 -24.39 1.59
CA VAL A 40 2.47 -24.26 1.91
C VAL A 40 2.93 -22.83 1.68
N ILE A 41 2.60 -22.22 0.54
CA ILE A 41 2.95 -20.82 0.26
C ILE A 41 2.39 -19.87 1.32
N HIS A 42 1.12 -20.03 1.71
CA HIS A 42 0.52 -19.18 2.73
C HIS A 42 1.16 -19.34 4.10
N LEU A 43 1.58 -20.56 4.46
CA LEU A 43 2.27 -20.82 5.72
C LEU A 43 3.73 -20.31 5.73
N THR A 44 4.44 -20.35 4.59
CA THR A 44 5.85 -19.93 4.53
C THR A 44 6.04 -18.44 4.24
N TYR A 45 5.16 -17.84 3.43
CA TYR A 45 5.29 -16.45 2.99
C TYR A 45 4.31 -15.49 3.70
N GLY A 46 3.33 -16.01 4.45
CA GLY A 46 2.31 -15.22 5.13
C GLY A 46 1.23 -14.68 4.18
N ILE A 47 0.09 -14.26 4.77
CA ILE A 47 -1.04 -13.62 4.05
C ILE A 47 -0.89 -12.09 4.10
N ASP A 48 0.27 -11.58 4.51
CA ASP A 48 0.43 -10.16 4.79
C ASP A 48 0.45 -9.35 3.50
N THR A 49 -0.74 -8.88 3.11
CA THR A 49 -0.97 -7.96 1.98
C THR A 49 -0.05 -6.76 2.02
N CYS A 50 0.39 -6.31 3.21
CA CYS A 50 1.34 -5.21 3.37
C CYS A 50 2.76 -5.52 2.86
N LYS A 51 3.25 -6.76 3.02
CA LYS A 51 4.57 -7.14 2.51
C LYS A 51 4.53 -7.14 0.99
N TRP A 52 3.56 -7.84 0.40
CA TRP A 52 3.37 -7.91 -1.05
C TRP A 52 3.14 -6.55 -1.72
N LEU A 53 2.43 -5.63 -1.08
CA LEU A 53 2.17 -4.30 -1.65
C LEU A 53 3.44 -3.46 -1.83
N LEU A 54 4.41 -3.60 -0.93
CA LEU A 54 5.58 -2.71 -0.84
C LEU A 54 6.91 -3.40 -1.21
N SER A 55 7.04 -4.71 -1.06
CA SER A 55 8.31 -5.41 -1.32
C SER A 55 8.44 -5.99 -2.72
N ASP A 56 7.35 -6.45 -3.33
CA ASP A 56 7.42 -7.28 -4.54
C ASP A 56 6.38 -6.88 -5.60
N GLY A 57 6.85 -6.67 -6.83
CA GLY A 57 6.01 -6.27 -7.94
C GLY A 57 6.76 -6.19 -9.25
N ARG A 58 6.10 -5.67 -10.27
CA ARG A 58 6.69 -5.41 -11.59
C ARG A 58 6.21 -4.09 -12.13
N PHE A 59 7.04 -3.45 -12.94
CA PHE A 59 6.58 -2.32 -13.75
C PHE A 59 5.79 -2.83 -14.97
N GLN A 60 4.59 -2.28 -15.17
CA GLN A 60 3.83 -2.43 -16.40
C GLN A 60 4.21 -1.28 -17.34
N GLY A 61 5.11 -1.56 -18.29
CA GLY A 61 5.73 -0.51 -19.11
C GLY A 61 6.66 0.37 -18.28
N TYR A 62 6.65 1.69 -18.54
CA TYR A 62 7.57 2.65 -17.90
C TYR A 62 6.99 3.47 -16.75
N HIS A 63 5.68 3.33 -16.44
CA HIS A 63 4.99 4.34 -15.62
C HIS A 63 4.08 3.77 -14.52
N VAL A 64 3.82 2.46 -14.49
CA VAL A 64 2.92 1.87 -13.47
C VAL A 64 3.65 0.77 -12.70
N TRP A 65 3.85 1.00 -11.40
CA TRP A 65 4.25 -0.06 -10.47
C TRP A 65 3.03 -0.93 -10.13
N GLN A 66 3.17 -2.24 -10.33
CA GLN A 66 2.12 -3.22 -10.06
C GLN A 66 2.63 -4.25 -9.04
N PRO A 67 2.13 -4.24 -7.79
CA PRO A 67 2.48 -5.26 -6.81
C PRO A 67 1.94 -6.63 -7.23
N TYR A 68 2.59 -7.70 -6.75
CA TYR A 68 2.05 -9.06 -6.91
C TYR A 68 0.89 -9.28 -5.92
N GLY A 69 -0.11 -10.06 -6.33
CA GLY A 69 -1.25 -10.42 -5.48
C GLY A 69 -2.41 -9.42 -5.43
N CYS A 70 -2.23 -8.17 -5.86
CA CYS A 70 -3.32 -7.20 -6.00
C CYS A 70 -3.08 -6.21 -7.14
N MET A 71 -4.13 -5.50 -7.59
CA MET A 71 -4.03 -4.40 -8.54
C MET A 71 -4.16 -3.07 -7.83
N LEU A 72 -3.25 -2.14 -8.11
CA LEU A 72 -3.32 -0.79 -7.57
C LEU A 72 -4.46 -0.04 -8.27
N HIS A 73 -5.35 0.59 -7.49
CA HIS A 73 -6.39 1.44 -8.04
C HIS A 73 -5.86 2.85 -8.27
N THR A 74 -5.98 3.35 -9.50
CA THR A 74 -5.67 4.74 -9.82
C THR A 74 -6.89 5.59 -9.55
N TYR A 75 -6.88 6.33 -8.43
CA TYR A 75 -7.97 7.22 -8.07
C TYR A 75 -7.98 8.48 -8.93
N THR A 76 -9.13 8.85 -9.46
CA THR A 76 -9.40 10.18 -10.00
C THR A 76 -9.47 11.22 -8.87
N ASN A 77 -9.38 12.51 -9.21
CA ASN A 77 -9.50 13.58 -8.20
C ASN A 77 -10.86 13.53 -7.49
N ALA A 78 -11.94 13.24 -8.23
CA ALA A 78 -13.29 13.12 -7.67
C ALA A 78 -13.39 11.97 -6.66
N GLU A 79 -12.86 10.79 -7.00
CA GLU A 79 -12.83 9.64 -6.07
C GLU A 79 -11.97 9.93 -4.84
N SER A 80 -10.84 10.63 -5.02
CA SER A 80 -9.94 11.00 -3.91
C SER A 80 -10.64 11.94 -2.93
N ARG A 81 -11.30 12.98 -3.44
CA ARG A 81 -12.12 13.90 -2.62
C ARG A 81 -13.27 13.15 -1.93
N MET A 82 -13.93 12.24 -2.63
CA MET A 82 -15.01 11.44 -2.05
C MET A 82 -14.53 10.56 -0.90
N CYS A 83 -13.37 9.91 -1.05
CA CYS A 83 -12.75 9.11 0.01
C CYS A 83 -12.46 9.94 1.27
N LEU A 84 -11.82 11.10 1.11
CA LEU A 84 -11.54 12.02 2.21
C LEU A 84 -12.82 12.52 2.89
N ARG A 85 -13.86 12.82 2.10
CA ARG A 85 -15.18 13.19 2.61
C ARG A 85 -15.80 12.09 3.47
N TYR A 86 -15.69 10.82 3.05
CA TYR A 86 -16.16 9.71 3.87
C TYR A 86 -15.42 9.61 5.19
N ILE A 87 -14.10 9.74 5.19
CA ILE A 87 -13.31 9.72 6.43
C ILE A 87 -13.78 10.80 7.40
N ALA A 88 -14.00 12.02 6.90
CA ALA A 88 -14.52 13.14 7.70
C ALA A 88 -15.95 12.86 8.23
N TYR A 89 -16.82 12.31 7.38
CA TYR A 89 -18.21 11.95 7.73
C TYR A 89 -18.27 10.93 8.88
N TRP A 90 -17.37 9.94 8.89
CA TRP A 90 -17.28 8.94 9.96
C TRP A 90 -16.55 9.44 11.23
N GLY A 91 -16.25 10.74 11.32
CA GLY A 91 -15.60 11.35 12.48
C GLY A 91 -14.07 11.22 12.50
N GLY A 92 -13.46 10.79 11.38
CA GLY A 92 -12.02 10.79 11.19
C GLY A 92 -11.45 12.20 10.99
N LYS A 93 -10.14 12.33 11.19
CA LYS A 93 -9.39 13.56 10.90
C LYS A 93 -8.49 13.34 9.68
N ASN A 94 -8.65 14.17 8.66
CA ASN A 94 -7.78 14.15 7.49
C ASN A 94 -6.57 15.07 7.73
N HIS A 95 -5.74 14.77 8.73
CA HIS A 95 -4.51 15.52 8.99
C HIS A 95 -3.31 14.75 8.45
N ILE A 96 -2.65 15.28 7.43
CA ILE A 96 -1.55 14.62 6.71
C ILE A 96 -0.32 15.53 6.76
N VAL A 97 0.83 14.97 7.13
CA VAL A 97 2.08 15.72 7.26
C VAL A 97 3.13 15.14 6.31
N PHE A 98 3.62 15.97 5.40
CA PHE A 98 4.79 15.71 4.58
C PHE A 98 5.98 16.42 5.20
N VAL A 99 7.11 15.75 5.38
CA VAL A 99 8.30 16.35 6.00
C VAL A 99 9.57 15.86 5.32
N GLY A 100 10.41 16.79 4.89
CA GLY A 100 11.64 16.40 4.22
C GLY A 100 12.23 17.43 3.27
N ASP A 101 12.88 16.90 2.25
CA ASP A 101 13.52 17.65 1.16
C ASP A 101 12.56 17.99 0.01
N SER A 102 13.11 18.55 -1.08
CA SER A 102 12.36 18.96 -2.26
C SER A 102 11.55 17.83 -2.91
N ARG A 103 11.95 16.56 -2.77
CA ARG A 103 11.19 15.42 -3.32
C ARG A 103 9.91 15.17 -2.52
N ILE A 104 9.98 15.29 -1.20
CA ILE A 104 8.78 15.19 -0.35
C ILE A 104 7.86 16.39 -0.59
N ARG A 105 8.43 17.58 -0.86
CA ARG A 105 7.65 18.74 -1.32
C ARG A 105 6.93 18.49 -2.64
N GLN A 106 7.56 17.78 -3.59
CA GLN A 106 6.89 17.39 -4.84
C GLN A 106 5.74 16.42 -4.58
N LEU A 107 5.92 15.46 -3.66
CA LEU A 107 4.86 14.54 -3.25
C LEU A 107 3.67 15.27 -2.60
N TYR A 108 3.95 16.25 -1.72
CA TYR A 108 2.94 17.16 -1.18
C TYR A 108 2.19 17.88 -2.31
N GLY A 109 2.93 18.46 -3.27
CA GLY A 109 2.33 19.17 -4.40
C GLY A 109 1.42 18.28 -5.25
N ALA A 110 1.85 17.05 -5.53
CA ALA A 110 1.05 16.06 -6.25
C ALA A 110 -0.19 15.65 -5.46
N PHE A 111 -0.09 15.47 -4.14
CA PHE A 111 -1.24 15.17 -3.28
C PHE A 111 -2.26 16.32 -3.27
N VAL A 112 -1.81 17.55 -3.11
CA VAL A 112 -2.70 18.72 -3.14
C VAL A 112 -3.38 18.84 -4.51
N GLN A 113 -2.65 18.64 -5.61
CA GLN A 113 -3.22 18.62 -6.95
C GLN A 113 -4.24 17.49 -7.15
N GLN A 114 -4.02 16.34 -6.52
CA GLN A 114 -4.95 15.20 -6.56
C GLN A 114 -6.28 15.52 -5.85
N VAL A 115 -6.24 16.34 -4.78
CA VAL A 115 -7.44 16.74 -4.03
C VAL A 115 -8.10 17.99 -4.63
N GLN A 116 -7.31 18.93 -5.13
CA GLN A 116 -7.77 20.16 -5.76
C GLN A 116 -6.91 20.42 -7.00
N PRO A 117 -7.47 20.33 -8.22
CA PRO A 117 -6.73 20.47 -9.48
C PRO A 117 -6.24 21.90 -9.79
N SER A 118 -6.10 22.75 -8.78
CA SER A 118 -5.49 24.09 -8.90
C SER A 118 -3.97 23.99 -8.74
N PRO A 119 -3.17 24.85 -9.40
CA PRO A 119 -1.72 24.84 -9.22
C PRO A 119 -1.34 25.10 -7.76
N ALA A 120 -0.72 24.11 -7.13
CA ALA A 120 -0.14 24.26 -5.80
C ALA A 120 1.09 25.21 -5.85
N PRO A 121 1.28 26.12 -4.89
CA PRO A 121 2.46 26.96 -4.83
C PRO A 121 3.72 26.09 -4.60
N GLN A 122 4.60 26.01 -5.60
CA GLN A 122 5.76 25.09 -5.59
C GLN A 122 7.11 25.71 -5.21
N GLN A 123 7.14 27.02 -4.92
CA GLN A 123 8.40 27.78 -4.83
C GLN A 123 8.74 28.11 -3.37
N GLY A 124 9.92 27.65 -2.90
CA GLY A 124 10.55 28.10 -1.65
C GLY A 124 10.92 27.00 -0.63
N HIS A 125 12.08 27.15 0.02
CA HIS A 125 12.54 26.32 1.14
C HIS A 125 11.83 26.72 2.44
N ARG A 126 10.51 26.52 2.48
CA ARG A 126 9.65 26.92 3.60
C ARG A 126 8.55 25.91 3.80
N ASP A 127 7.95 25.97 4.98
CA ASP A 127 6.77 25.20 5.31
C ASP A 127 5.57 25.66 4.47
N LEU A 128 4.69 24.72 4.14
CA LEU A 128 3.46 24.96 3.40
C LEU A 128 2.29 24.34 4.14
N LEU A 129 1.12 24.96 4.01
CA LEU A 129 -0.13 24.51 4.61
C LEU A 129 -1.23 24.59 3.56
N TYR A 130 -1.99 23.51 3.43
CA TYR A 130 -3.19 23.42 2.64
C TYR A 130 -4.35 22.96 3.52
N GLU A 131 -5.46 23.70 3.48
CA GLU A 131 -6.66 23.38 4.24
C GLU A 131 -7.89 23.39 3.32
N GLU A 132 -8.72 22.36 3.47
CA GLU A 132 -9.99 22.23 2.76
C GLU A 132 -11.09 21.93 3.78
N LYS A 133 -11.90 22.95 4.06
CA LYS A 133 -12.90 22.92 5.13
C LYS A 133 -13.97 21.88 4.86
N ASP A 134 -14.41 21.70 3.62
CA ASP A 134 -15.46 20.74 3.25
C ASP A 134 -15.05 19.27 3.44
N LEU A 135 -13.74 19.02 3.49
CA LEU A 135 -13.18 17.68 3.67
C LEU A 135 -12.57 17.49 5.07
N HIS A 136 -12.65 18.49 5.95
CA HIS A 136 -11.94 18.51 7.23
C HIS A 136 -10.46 18.12 7.04
N LEU A 137 -9.85 18.58 5.94
CA LEU A 137 -8.53 18.18 5.49
C LEU A 137 -7.51 19.28 5.80
N THR A 138 -6.43 18.87 6.44
CA THR A 138 -5.24 19.69 6.69
C THR A 138 -4.03 18.92 6.17
N VAL A 139 -3.32 19.50 5.21
CA VAL A 139 -2.09 18.93 4.65
C VAL A 139 -0.96 19.92 4.91
N GLU A 140 0.05 19.47 5.64
CA GLU A 140 1.25 20.26 5.93
C GLU A 140 2.44 19.73 5.14
N PHE A 141 3.29 20.62 4.65
CA PHE A 141 4.66 20.30 4.27
C PHE A 141 5.63 21.04 5.17
N LEU A 142 6.61 20.31 5.72
CA LEU A 142 7.63 20.86 6.60
C LEU A 142 9.01 20.72 5.97
N TRP A 143 9.70 21.84 5.83
CA TRP A 143 11.02 21.89 5.23
C TRP A 143 12.10 21.48 6.24
N HIS A 144 12.37 20.17 6.31
CA HIS A 144 13.45 19.59 7.10
C HIS A 144 14.29 18.65 6.22
N PRO A 145 15.21 19.20 5.41
CA PRO A 145 15.98 18.43 4.43
C PRO A 145 17.07 17.55 5.05
N LEU A 146 17.36 17.72 6.35
CA LEU A 146 18.31 16.92 7.13
C LEU A 146 17.59 16.21 8.28
N VAL A 147 18.04 15.00 8.59
CA VAL A 147 17.59 14.28 9.79
C VAL A 147 18.44 14.75 10.95
N ASP A 148 17.95 15.75 11.69
CA ASP A 148 18.69 16.40 12.77
C ASP A 148 17.78 16.72 13.98
N GLY A 149 18.29 17.54 14.91
CA GLY A 149 17.51 18.00 16.06
C GLY A 149 16.31 18.86 15.70
N SER A 150 16.36 19.62 14.60
CA SER A 150 15.24 20.45 14.15
C SER A 150 14.05 19.59 13.74
N LEU A 151 14.30 18.51 12.99
CA LEU A 151 13.27 17.56 12.57
C LEU A 151 12.61 16.88 13.77
N ARG A 152 13.41 16.47 14.77
CA ARG A 152 12.89 15.85 16.00
C ARG A 152 12.00 16.82 16.78
N SER A 153 12.44 18.07 16.95
CA SER A 153 11.68 19.11 17.64
C SER A 153 10.38 19.43 16.89
N ALA A 154 10.44 19.51 15.56
CA ALA A 154 9.27 19.71 14.73
C ALA A 154 8.29 18.53 14.86
N GLY A 155 8.80 17.29 14.93
CA GLY A 155 7.97 16.09 15.05
C GLY A 155 7.36 15.86 16.43
N ALA A 156 7.91 16.43 17.51
CA ALA A 156 7.38 16.30 18.86
C ALA A 156 5.90 16.73 18.97
N ARG A 157 5.47 17.68 18.14
CA ARG A 157 4.06 18.14 18.10
C ARG A 157 3.08 17.07 17.64
N TRP A 158 3.54 16.06 16.87
CA TRP A 158 2.69 14.99 16.35
C TRP A 158 2.12 14.10 17.46
N LEU A 159 2.79 14.01 18.62
CA LEU A 159 2.27 13.33 19.80
C LEU A 159 0.93 13.93 20.28
N ARG A 160 0.76 15.24 20.11
CA ARG A 160 -0.45 15.98 20.47
C ARG A 160 -1.41 16.15 19.29
N GLN A 161 -0.90 16.51 18.12
CA GLN A 161 -1.71 16.79 16.93
C GLN A 161 -2.32 15.52 16.32
N ARG A 162 -1.61 14.38 16.44
CA ARG A 162 -2.03 13.06 15.95
C ARG A 162 -2.41 13.06 14.46
N PRO A 163 -1.47 13.40 13.56
CA PRO A 163 -1.71 13.27 12.13
C PRO A 163 -2.06 11.82 11.78
N ALA A 164 -2.97 11.64 10.83
CA ALA A 164 -3.41 10.34 10.34
C ALA A 164 -2.35 9.68 9.44
N LEU A 165 -1.53 10.49 8.77
CA LEU A 165 -0.44 10.03 7.90
C LEU A 165 0.75 10.98 8.02
N ILE A 166 1.94 10.41 8.19
CA ILE A 166 3.20 11.13 8.13
C ILE A 166 4.03 10.53 6.99
N VAL A 167 4.44 11.36 6.04
CA VAL A 167 5.36 11.01 4.95
C VAL A 167 6.68 11.72 5.22
N LEU A 168 7.67 10.96 5.68
CA LEU A 168 9.00 11.47 6.03
C LEU A 168 10.02 11.00 5.00
N GLY A 169 10.79 11.95 4.44
CA GLY A 169 11.88 11.62 3.52
C GLY A 169 12.94 12.71 3.47
N SER A 170 14.09 12.40 4.05
CA SER A 170 15.23 13.31 4.17
C SER A 170 16.50 12.48 4.00
N GLY A 171 17.53 13.01 3.34
CA GLY A 171 18.77 12.26 3.09
C GLY A 171 19.54 12.69 1.84
N THR A 172 18.85 13.15 0.78
CA THR A 172 19.54 13.63 -0.43
C THR A 172 20.40 14.86 -0.18
N TRP A 173 19.95 15.74 0.72
CA TRP A 173 20.73 16.88 1.16
C TRP A 173 21.98 16.50 1.95
N ALA A 174 21.89 15.48 2.82
CA ALA A 174 23.04 14.97 3.55
C ALA A 174 24.10 14.41 2.59
N ILE A 175 23.68 13.63 1.58
CA ILE A 175 24.56 13.10 0.53
C ILE A 175 25.19 14.27 -0.25
N LYS A 176 24.38 15.23 -0.70
CA LYS A 176 24.84 16.38 -1.49
C LYS A 176 25.84 17.25 -0.74
N GLN A 177 25.58 17.56 0.53
CA GLN A 177 26.41 18.47 1.32
C GLN A 177 27.74 17.84 1.73
N SER A 178 27.76 16.54 1.95
CA SER A 178 28.95 15.79 2.35
C SER A 178 29.73 15.18 1.18
N ASN A 179 29.22 15.33 -0.05
CA ASN A 179 29.70 14.61 -1.22
C ASN A 179 29.74 13.08 -0.99
N GLY A 180 28.75 12.55 -0.26
CA GLY A 180 28.61 11.13 0.05
C GLY A 180 29.65 10.56 1.01
N SER A 181 30.13 11.35 1.98
CA SER A 181 31.17 10.87 2.91
C SER A 181 30.66 9.81 3.90
N ASP A 182 31.54 8.87 4.26
CA ASP A 182 31.23 7.82 5.25
C ASP A 182 30.90 8.41 6.63
N ALA A 183 31.56 9.51 7.00
CA ALA A 183 31.28 10.21 8.25
C ALA A 183 29.84 10.73 8.31
N MET A 184 29.35 11.34 7.21
CA MET A 184 27.97 11.80 7.12
C MET A 184 26.98 10.64 7.07
N LEU A 185 27.34 9.52 6.45
CA LEU A 185 26.52 8.31 6.46
C LEU A 185 26.34 7.77 7.88
N ALA A 186 27.43 7.69 8.65
CA ALA A 186 27.39 7.27 10.05
C ALA A 186 26.55 8.22 10.92
N GLU A 187 26.70 9.53 10.72
CA GLU A 187 25.90 10.54 11.41
C GLU A 187 24.41 10.44 11.06
N TYR A 188 24.09 10.30 9.78
CA TYR A 188 22.73 10.12 9.29
C TYR A 188 22.08 8.87 9.92
N ALA A 189 22.78 7.74 9.94
CA ALA A 189 22.30 6.50 10.58
C ALA A 189 22.03 6.70 12.07
N ALA A 190 22.93 7.38 12.79
CA ALA A 190 22.74 7.71 14.19
C ALA A 190 21.54 8.65 14.41
N ASN A 191 21.35 9.65 13.56
CA ASN A 191 20.25 10.61 13.68
C ASN A 191 18.89 10.00 13.33
N VAL A 192 18.82 9.11 12.34
CA VAL A 192 17.63 8.31 12.04
C VAL A 192 17.26 7.43 13.23
N SER A 193 18.24 6.77 13.86
CA SER A 193 18.00 5.95 15.04
C SER A 193 17.42 6.78 16.21
N ARG A 194 17.81 8.05 16.34
CA ARG A 194 17.25 8.97 17.35
C ARG A 194 15.82 9.41 17.06
N LEU A 195 15.25 9.16 15.88
CA LEU A 195 13.83 9.39 15.60
C LEU A 195 12.95 8.27 16.17
N VAL A 196 13.49 7.06 16.35
CA VAL A 196 12.71 5.88 16.75
C VAL A 196 11.84 6.14 18.00
N PRO A 197 12.36 6.70 19.12
CA PRO A 197 11.53 6.93 20.31
C PRO A 197 10.36 7.88 20.07
N LEU A 198 10.55 8.88 19.19
CA LEU A 198 9.48 9.80 18.82
C LEU A 198 8.41 9.09 18.00
N LEU A 199 8.82 8.26 17.04
CA LEU A 199 7.90 7.52 16.16
C LEU A 199 7.14 6.43 16.94
N ASP A 200 7.81 5.71 17.84
CA ASP A 200 7.18 4.72 18.72
C ASP A 200 6.18 5.36 19.69
N GLY A 201 6.39 6.62 20.06
CA GLY A 201 5.48 7.40 20.88
C GLY A 201 4.22 7.86 20.15
N LEU A 202 4.16 7.75 18.82
CA LEU A 202 2.97 8.11 18.07
C LEU A 202 1.84 7.13 18.40
N PRO A 203 0.62 7.61 18.67
CA PRO A 203 -0.50 6.73 18.93
C PRO A 203 -0.77 5.92 17.67
N MET A 204 -0.53 4.60 17.72
CA MET A 204 -0.98 3.72 16.66
C MET A 204 -2.49 3.92 16.51
N ALA A 205 -2.94 4.23 15.29
CA ALA A 205 -4.34 4.07 14.96
C ALA A 205 -4.71 2.63 15.34
N ARG A 206 -5.70 2.46 16.24
CA ARG A 206 -6.27 1.13 16.44
C ARG A 206 -6.79 0.71 15.07
N VAL A 207 -6.07 -0.18 14.40
CA VAL A 207 -6.58 -0.89 13.25
C VAL A 207 -7.70 -1.76 13.78
N SER A 208 -8.92 -1.20 13.79
CA SER A 208 -10.11 -2.03 13.70
C SER A 208 -9.92 -2.84 12.43
N SER A 209 -9.83 -4.15 12.57
CA SER A 209 -9.57 -5.16 11.54
C SER A 209 -10.73 -5.27 10.51
N GLY A 210 -11.23 -4.13 10.04
CA GLY A 210 -12.41 -4.01 9.18
C GLY A 210 -12.15 -3.50 7.76
N CYS A 211 -10.94 -3.04 7.42
CA CYS A 211 -10.66 -2.61 6.04
C CYS A 211 -10.08 -3.78 5.23
N CYS A 212 -10.75 -4.13 4.14
CA CYS A 212 -10.51 -5.26 3.24
C CYS A 212 -11.06 -6.63 3.68
N LYS A 213 -12.35 -6.72 4.00
CA LYS A 213 -13.10 -7.92 3.58
C LYS A 213 -13.61 -7.68 2.16
N THR A 214 -13.05 -8.40 1.20
CA THR A 214 -13.61 -8.50 -0.15
C THR A 214 -15.05 -9.00 -0.05
N PRO A 215 -16.01 -8.43 -0.80
CA PRO A 215 -17.35 -8.97 -0.82
C PRO A 215 -17.30 -10.33 -1.52
N SER A 216 -17.56 -11.40 -0.77
CA SER A 216 -17.86 -12.70 -1.35
C SER A 216 -19.10 -12.55 -2.22
N ARG A 217 -18.91 -12.75 -3.53
CA ARG A 217 -19.92 -12.76 -4.58
C ARG A 217 -21.12 -13.61 -4.18
N GLN A 218 -22.22 -12.98 -3.78
CA GLN A 218 -23.56 -13.57 -3.88
C GLN A 218 -24.30 -12.91 -5.03
N THR A 219 -24.90 -13.77 -5.82
CA THR A 219 -25.57 -13.53 -7.09
C THR A 219 -26.78 -12.62 -6.94
N GLY A 220 -26.85 -11.59 -7.79
CA GLY A 220 -28.09 -11.04 -8.35
C GLY A 220 -29.03 -10.27 -7.42
N SER A 221 -28.71 -9.01 -7.12
CA SER A 221 -29.69 -7.91 -6.95
C SER A 221 -28.95 -6.59 -6.70
N ALA A 222 -29.56 -5.46 -7.08
CA ALA A 222 -29.01 -4.10 -7.06
C ALA A 222 -28.32 -3.69 -5.73
N PRO A 223 -27.37 -2.73 -5.76
CA PRO A 223 -26.60 -2.34 -4.58
C PRO A 223 -27.50 -1.62 -3.56
N ALA A 224 -27.70 -2.22 -2.39
CA ALA A 224 -28.31 -1.60 -1.23
C ALA A 224 -27.23 -0.94 -0.34
N PRO A 225 -27.55 0.17 0.35
CA PRO A 225 -26.58 0.94 1.12
C PRO A 225 -26.13 0.20 2.39
N CYS A 226 -24.82 0.29 2.69
CA CYS A 226 -24.20 -0.26 3.89
C CYS A 226 -24.82 0.32 5.17
N HIS A 227 -25.72 -0.42 5.81
CA HIS A 227 -26.04 -0.25 7.22
C HIS A 227 -25.00 -1.01 8.06
N LEU A 228 -24.23 -0.31 8.88
CA LEU A 228 -23.51 -0.90 10.00
C LEU A 228 -24.16 -0.41 11.30
N GLN A 229 -24.77 -1.33 12.03
CA GLN A 229 -25.44 -1.08 13.30
C GLN A 229 -24.45 -0.63 14.38
N ARG A 230 -24.88 0.38 15.15
CA ARG A 230 -24.26 0.89 16.37
C ARG A 230 -24.27 -0.21 17.45
N ALA A 231 -23.12 -0.52 18.04
CA ALA A 231 -23.09 -1.17 19.35
C ALA A 231 -23.06 -0.06 20.42
N HIS A 232 -23.98 -0.17 21.38
CA HIS A 232 -24.10 0.69 22.56
C HIS A 232 -22.90 0.55 23.50
#